data_AF-A0A0K3CIP8-F1
#
_entry.id   AF-A0A0K3CIP8-F1
#
_cell.length_a   1.000
_cell.length_b   1.000
_cell.length_c   1.000
_cell.angle_alpha   90.00
_cell.angle_beta   90.00
_cell.angle_gamma   90.00
#
_symmetry.space_group_name_H-M   'P 1'
#
loop_
_entity.id
_entity.type
_entity.pdbx_description
1 polymer ?
#
loop_
_entity_poly.entity_id
_entity_poly.type
_entity_poly.pdbx_seq_one_letter_code
_entity_poly.pdbx_strand_id
1 'polypeptide(L)'
;MHILSTLAPLAILSARLAYSHAAPPNPDKLYALQQSAASVASTASSAAETRHVHAGGKGKHHPRGEVVKRHHHVQGVHHGRARRAGRVMEKRARGEEATDRRLKARQDDSESSASDAAASTDSGSNDLEARAATQIPLANTPAASDDGSFASSTSSSQAAKSSASSKSTSKSSSSSSSSSSSSSGGSIDGVWTGVSSYYLHAIADDDRYAILDAVKGAGFKVIRIFVASIGANNKGSNNRAVNDLEPSAVGTYDDTILTLIDQLMYDCKQRGLKLMIALSDRYALGYWSTDSYATQLNIVKAGSSGVQKVADASSFYTSEWAIGMFEKRLAHILNHQNQALGGRKWADLDDVIYAVEPQNEPQGHMSMASSTWACDRASYLKSLISSNILISSGGGITLTDSLGSWATGCASFDIVSVHDYGTSASSTANALAAAQNDHPGKKVIMGEWGIAGVNKAAIISQFVSAFKAKGVSWSYWEITKPGAKATDFEIWTDEPAWQALTGQAYFTPVATTAAPASTTRALSGGAEHSPSYKASASSSSKSSAASKSVWHDSSPSSSTTTTSTPQWHAATSSFSSYVAKASSAASQGAQQAKSVWKEQTSKVAAAASSAAAKDNSS
;
A
#
# COMPACT_ATOMS: atom_id res chain seq x y z
N MET A 1 17.95 -70.19 -17.96
CA MET A 1 17.60 -69.84 -16.57
C MET A 1 17.92 -68.37 -16.34
N HIS A 2 16.89 -67.62 -15.96
CA HIS A 2 16.84 -66.32 -15.30
C HIS A 2 17.60 -65.09 -15.84
N ILE A 3 16.81 -64.32 -16.58
CA ILE A 3 16.73 -62.86 -16.68
C ILE A 3 16.37 -62.25 -15.32
N LEU A 4 17.05 -61.18 -14.88
CA LEU A 4 16.52 -60.00 -14.14
C LEU A 4 17.69 -59.26 -13.45
N SER A 5 18.00 -58.01 -13.86
CA SER A 5 18.49 -56.91 -12.99
C SER A 5 18.88 -55.67 -13.82
N THR A 6 17.92 -54.86 -14.26
CA THR A 6 18.16 -53.47 -14.73
C THR A 6 16.89 -52.61 -14.65
N LEU A 7 16.41 -52.28 -13.45
CA LEU A 7 15.45 -51.18 -13.23
C LEU A 7 15.71 -50.54 -11.86
N ALA A 8 16.67 -49.60 -11.80
CA ALA A 8 16.94 -48.84 -10.57
C ALA A 8 17.62 -47.44 -10.70
N PRO A 9 17.77 -46.78 -11.87
CA PRO A 9 18.21 -45.37 -11.84
C PRO A 9 17.28 -44.35 -12.53
N LEU A 10 15.97 -44.63 -12.72
CA LEU A 10 15.04 -43.64 -13.29
C LEU A 10 14.23 -42.83 -12.27
N ALA A 11 14.27 -43.14 -10.97
CA ALA A 11 13.50 -42.41 -9.95
C ALA A 11 14.23 -41.19 -9.36
N ILE A 12 15.55 -41.09 -9.50
CA ILE A 12 16.36 -40.03 -8.87
C ILE A 12 16.61 -38.84 -9.82
N LEU A 13 16.51 -39.02 -11.14
CA LEU A 13 16.65 -37.92 -12.11
C LEU A 13 15.38 -37.06 -12.24
N SER A 14 14.20 -37.66 -12.04
CA SER A 14 12.90 -36.97 -12.13
C SER A 14 12.65 -36.01 -10.96
N ALA A 15 13.28 -36.24 -9.80
CA ALA A 15 13.18 -35.35 -8.64
C ALA A 15 14.05 -34.09 -8.75
N ARG A 16 15.14 -34.12 -9.54
CA ARG A 16 16.03 -32.94 -9.75
C ARG A 16 15.52 -32.00 -10.86
N LEU A 17 14.77 -32.52 -11.84
CA LEU A 17 14.11 -31.69 -12.85
C LEU A 17 12.80 -31.04 -12.35
N ALA A 18 12.15 -31.60 -11.32
CA ALA A 18 10.96 -30.99 -10.72
C ALA A 18 11.28 -29.82 -9.75
N TYR A 19 12.51 -29.70 -9.27
CA TYR A 19 12.93 -28.62 -8.35
C TYR A 19 13.58 -27.41 -9.03
N SER A 20 13.84 -27.47 -10.34
CA SER A 20 14.47 -26.38 -11.11
C SER A 20 13.45 -25.45 -11.81
N HIS A 21 12.14 -25.67 -11.62
CA HIS A 21 11.06 -24.85 -12.19
C HIS A 21 10.04 -24.34 -11.15
N ALA A 22 10.30 -24.52 -9.85
CA ALA A 22 9.51 -23.84 -8.85
C ALA A 22 10.00 -22.38 -8.74
N ALA A 23 9.13 -21.42 -9.05
CA ALA A 23 9.39 -20.02 -8.78
C ALA A 23 9.75 -19.86 -7.28
N PRO A 24 10.79 -19.08 -6.94
CA PRO A 24 11.14 -18.85 -5.55
C PRO A 24 9.92 -18.33 -4.76
N PRO A 25 9.75 -18.71 -3.49
CA PRO A 25 8.63 -18.26 -2.68
C PRO A 25 8.61 -16.73 -2.62
N ASN A 26 7.41 -16.15 -2.77
CA ASN A 26 7.20 -14.70 -2.71
C ASN A 26 7.87 -14.13 -1.42
N PRO A 27 8.79 -13.15 -1.53
CA PRO A 27 9.41 -12.50 -0.38
C PRO A 27 8.41 -11.99 0.67
N ASP A 28 7.23 -11.54 0.25
CA ASP A 28 6.16 -11.07 1.14
C ASP A 28 5.61 -12.21 2.00
N LYS A 29 5.51 -13.43 1.46
CA LYS A 29 5.14 -14.63 2.23
C LYS A 29 6.21 -14.99 3.24
N LEU A 30 7.48 -14.95 2.85
CA LEU A 30 8.59 -15.25 3.76
C LEU A 30 8.67 -14.22 4.89
N TYR A 31 8.51 -12.94 4.56
CA TYR A 31 8.53 -11.86 5.54
C TYR A 31 7.30 -11.91 6.47
N ALA A 32 6.09 -12.12 5.95
CA ALA A 32 4.89 -12.28 6.76
C ALA A 32 4.97 -13.53 7.67
N LEU A 33 5.54 -14.64 7.19
CA LEU A 33 5.82 -15.82 8.01
C LEU A 33 6.87 -15.53 9.09
N GLN A 34 7.93 -14.79 8.75
CA GLN A 34 8.98 -14.39 9.69
C GLN A 34 8.44 -13.47 10.78
N GLN A 35 7.61 -12.47 10.43
CA GLN A 35 6.97 -11.58 11.38
C GLN A 35 5.95 -12.31 12.26
N SER A 36 5.17 -13.23 11.69
CA SER A 36 4.25 -14.08 12.45
C SER A 36 5.01 -14.96 13.44
N ALA A 37 6.12 -15.57 13.02
CA ALA A 37 6.98 -16.36 13.88
C ALA A 37 7.63 -15.52 15.00
N ALA A 38 8.08 -14.31 14.70
CA ALA A 38 8.66 -13.39 15.67
C ALA A 38 7.63 -12.93 16.73
N SER A 39 6.40 -12.60 16.30
CA SER A 39 5.30 -12.22 17.20
C SER A 39 4.85 -13.37 18.13
N VAL A 40 4.83 -14.61 17.61
CA VAL A 40 4.55 -15.80 18.43
C VAL A 40 5.68 -16.05 19.44
N ALA A 41 6.94 -15.88 19.02
CA ALA A 41 8.10 -16.03 19.91
C ALA A 41 8.12 -14.97 21.03
N SER A 42 7.81 -13.70 20.73
CA SER A 42 7.73 -12.65 21.75
C SER A 42 6.60 -12.92 22.76
N THR A 43 5.44 -13.39 22.28
CA THR A 43 4.30 -13.75 23.15
C THR A 43 4.64 -14.94 24.06
N ALA A 44 5.35 -15.94 23.54
CA ALA A 44 5.80 -17.09 24.33
C ALA A 44 6.83 -16.70 25.41
N SER A 45 7.74 -15.76 25.11
CA SER A 45 8.73 -15.25 26.06
C SER A 45 8.08 -14.50 27.22
N SER A 46 7.11 -13.62 26.94
CA SER A 46 6.37 -12.87 27.98
C SER A 46 5.55 -13.80 28.89
N ALA A 47 5.00 -14.88 28.34
CA ALA A 47 4.26 -15.89 29.11
C ALA A 47 5.18 -16.72 30.03
N ALA A 48 6.44 -16.93 29.66
CA ALA A 48 7.43 -17.63 30.48
C ALA A 48 7.91 -16.77 31.66
N GLU A 49 8.09 -15.46 31.44
CA GLU A 49 8.54 -14.51 32.46
C GLU A 49 7.49 -14.32 33.56
N THR A 50 6.20 -14.39 33.19
CA THR A 50 5.07 -14.31 34.15
C THR A 50 4.97 -15.55 35.06
N ARG A 51 5.52 -16.71 34.67
CA ARG A 51 5.50 -17.93 35.50
C ARG A 51 6.54 -17.96 36.62
N HIS A 52 7.60 -17.15 36.53
CA HIS A 52 8.64 -17.15 37.56
C HIS A 52 8.30 -16.30 38.80
N VAL A 53 7.23 -15.49 38.76
CA VAL A 53 6.87 -14.57 39.87
C VAL A 53 5.81 -15.18 40.83
N HIS A 54 5.43 -16.45 40.67
CA HIS A 54 4.38 -17.07 41.51
C HIS A 54 4.79 -18.32 42.31
N ALA A 55 6.07 -18.65 42.39
CA ALA A 55 6.57 -19.75 43.21
C ALA A 55 7.44 -19.23 44.38
N GLY A 56 6.81 -18.74 45.44
CA GLY A 56 7.55 -18.29 46.62
C GLY A 56 6.67 -17.80 47.77
N GLY A 57 5.85 -18.69 48.34
CA GLY A 57 5.11 -18.40 49.56
C GLY A 57 5.20 -19.53 50.58
N LYS A 58 5.75 -19.23 51.78
CA LYS A 58 5.18 -19.55 53.10
C LYS A 58 6.15 -19.19 54.24
N GLY A 59 5.74 -18.30 55.13
CA GLY A 59 6.35 -18.07 56.43
C GLY A 59 5.51 -17.11 57.28
N LYS A 60 4.82 -17.65 58.29
CA LYS A 60 3.90 -16.98 59.22
C LYS A 60 4.64 -16.02 60.17
N HIS A 61 4.02 -14.90 60.60
CA HIS A 61 3.79 -14.54 62.01
C HIS A 61 3.06 -13.18 62.18
N HIS A 62 2.50 -13.02 63.39
CA HIS A 62 1.43 -12.13 63.86
C HIS A 62 1.76 -10.63 64.04
N PRO A 63 0.75 -9.77 64.37
CA PRO A 63 0.78 -8.32 64.17
C PRO A 63 1.14 -7.53 65.44
N ARG A 64 1.64 -6.30 65.27
CA ARG A 64 1.41 -5.17 66.19
C ARG A 64 1.92 -3.86 65.61
N GLY A 65 1.03 -2.86 65.60
CA GLY A 65 1.26 -1.57 66.25
C GLY A 65 2.14 -0.53 65.57
N GLU A 66 1.51 0.62 65.36
CA GLU A 66 2.00 1.98 65.59
C GLU A 66 2.34 2.91 64.41
N VAL A 67 1.76 4.08 64.58
CA VAL A 67 1.74 5.31 63.79
C VAL A 67 2.94 6.15 64.18
N VAL A 68 3.73 6.62 63.21
CA VAL A 68 4.47 7.90 63.34
C VAL A 68 4.56 8.59 61.98
N LYS A 69 3.91 9.76 61.88
CA LYS A 69 4.17 10.81 60.87
C LYS A 69 5.54 11.44 61.12
N ARG A 70 6.34 11.68 60.08
CA ARG A 70 7.24 12.87 60.01
C ARG A 70 7.36 13.41 58.59
N HIS A 71 7.09 14.71 58.49
CA HIS A 71 7.48 15.60 57.40
C HIS A 71 9.01 15.72 57.31
N HIS A 72 9.55 15.94 56.11
CA HIS A 72 10.64 16.90 55.92
C HIS A 72 10.58 17.57 54.53
N HIS A 73 10.55 18.89 54.60
CA HIS A 73 10.81 19.90 53.59
C HIS A 73 12.34 20.03 53.39
N VAL A 74 12.83 20.42 52.20
CA VAL A 74 13.92 21.41 51.98
C VAL A 74 14.14 21.65 50.46
N GLN A 75 14.43 22.92 50.17
CA GLN A 75 14.53 23.64 48.90
C GLN A 75 15.84 23.45 48.12
N GLY A 76 15.77 23.73 46.81
CA GLY A 76 16.65 24.69 46.11
C GLY A 76 17.95 24.17 45.46
N VAL A 77 18.13 24.45 44.15
CA VAL A 77 19.18 25.34 43.57
C VAL A 77 19.05 25.32 42.03
N HIS A 78 18.85 26.50 41.43
CA HIS A 78 19.00 26.80 40.00
C HIS A 78 20.41 27.36 39.74
N HIS A 79 21.10 26.92 38.68
CA HIS A 79 21.90 27.72 37.73
C HIS A 79 22.72 26.80 36.78
N GLY A 80 22.65 27.04 35.46
CA GLY A 80 23.64 26.47 34.51
C GLY A 80 23.12 26.05 33.14
N ARG A 81 22.56 26.97 32.33
CA ARG A 81 22.10 26.67 30.95
C ARG A 81 22.57 27.73 29.96
N ALA A 82 23.88 27.80 29.72
CA ALA A 82 24.45 28.66 28.64
C ALA A 82 25.75 28.11 28.03
N ARG A 83 26.50 27.20 28.70
CA ARG A 83 27.80 26.70 28.21
C ARG A 83 27.76 25.38 27.40
N ARG A 84 26.56 24.88 27.07
CA ARG A 84 26.37 23.61 26.34
C ARG A 84 26.13 23.78 24.84
N ALA A 85 25.67 24.95 24.38
CA ALA A 85 25.38 25.20 22.97
C ALA A 85 26.65 25.38 22.11
N GLY A 86 27.67 26.09 22.62
CA GLY A 86 28.91 26.34 21.86
C GLY A 86 29.73 25.08 21.53
N ARG A 87 29.72 24.07 22.42
CA ARG A 87 30.47 22.82 22.20
C ARG A 87 29.82 21.85 21.21
N VAL A 88 28.54 22.05 20.88
CA VAL A 88 27.83 21.21 19.87
C VAL A 88 28.10 21.72 18.46
N MET A 89 28.19 23.04 18.27
CA MET A 89 28.49 23.65 16.96
C MET A 89 29.92 23.36 16.49
N GLU A 90 30.90 23.39 17.40
CA GLU A 90 32.31 23.12 17.05
C GLU A 90 32.57 21.65 16.67
N LYS A 91 31.81 20.70 17.26
CA LYS A 91 31.86 19.29 16.85
C LYS A 91 31.22 19.05 15.49
N ARG A 92 30.19 19.83 15.12
CA ARG A 92 29.52 19.76 13.81
C ARG A 92 30.42 20.25 12.68
N ALA A 93 31.11 21.38 12.88
CA ALA A 93 32.05 21.93 11.89
C ALA A 93 33.24 20.99 11.61
N ARG A 94 33.79 20.33 12.65
CA ARG A 94 34.89 19.36 12.47
C ARG A 94 34.44 18.04 11.81
N GLY A 95 33.16 17.67 11.96
CA GLY A 95 32.57 16.52 11.26
C GLY A 95 32.36 16.77 9.77
N GLU A 96 31.95 17.99 9.41
CA GLU A 96 31.77 18.42 8.01
C GLU A 96 33.11 18.40 7.25
N GLU A 97 34.19 18.94 7.84
CA GLU A 97 35.51 18.97 7.22
C GLU A 97 36.11 17.55 7.01
N ALA A 98 35.86 16.62 7.93
CA ALA A 98 36.30 15.23 7.80
C ALA A 98 35.54 14.48 6.70
N THR A 99 34.28 14.84 6.48
CA THR A 99 33.41 14.25 5.45
C THR A 99 33.82 14.75 4.06
N ASP A 100 34.08 16.06 3.93
CA ASP A 100 34.55 16.66 2.66
C ASP A 100 35.91 16.09 2.23
N ARG A 101 36.84 15.87 3.17
CA ARG A 101 38.12 15.20 2.86
C ARG A 101 37.92 13.77 2.37
N ARG A 102 36.95 13.03 2.91
CA ARG A 102 36.66 11.65 2.52
C ARG A 102 35.96 11.57 1.16
N LEU A 103 35.13 12.55 0.82
CA LEU A 103 34.52 12.69 -0.50
C LEU A 103 35.57 13.05 -1.55
N LYS A 104 36.45 14.01 -1.25
CA LYS A 104 37.53 14.41 -2.16
C LYS A 104 38.49 13.25 -2.48
N ALA A 105 38.90 12.50 -1.46
CA ALA A 105 39.74 11.31 -1.65
C ALA A 105 39.09 10.25 -2.55
N ARG A 106 37.75 10.09 -2.50
CA ARG A 106 37.02 9.15 -3.37
C ARG A 106 36.86 9.65 -4.79
N GLN A 107 36.79 10.97 -4.99
CA GLN A 107 36.70 11.58 -6.29
C GLN A 107 38.03 11.45 -7.05
N ASP A 108 39.14 11.66 -6.33
CA ASP A 108 40.50 11.47 -6.85
C ASP A 108 40.77 10.00 -7.25
N ASP A 109 40.21 9.01 -6.52
CA ASP A 109 40.31 7.59 -6.86
C ASP A 109 39.44 7.18 -8.08
N SER A 110 38.39 7.96 -8.39
CA SER A 110 37.48 7.67 -9.51
C SER A 110 37.99 8.17 -10.87
N GLU A 111 38.84 9.20 -10.89
CA GLU A 111 39.42 9.73 -12.12
C GLU A 111 40.52 8.84 -12.71
N SER A 112 41.06 7.88 -11.95
CA SER A 112 42.10 6.96 -12.44
C SER A 112 41.58 5.71 -13.16
N SER A 113 40.27 5.58 -13.40
CA SER A 113 39.66 4.36 -13.95
C SER A 113 38.68 4.57 -15.12
N ALA A 114 38.62 5.76 -15.70
CA ALA A 114 37.75 6.05 -16.84
C ALA A 114 38.45 5.90 -18.20
N SER A 115 38.66 4.66 -18.63
CA SER A 115 38.73 4.32 -20.06
C SER A 115 38.05 2.97 -20.26
N ASP A 116 37.01 2.96 -21.10
CA ASP A 116 36.18 1.82 -21.53
C ASP A 116 34.85 1.61 -20.76
N ALA A 117 33.77 2.21 -21.27
CA ALA A 117 32.45 1.58 -21.25
C ALA A 117 31.53 2.19 -22.32
N ALA A 118 31.24 1.39 -23.35
CA ALA A 118 30.28 1.67 -24.40
C ALA A 118 28.83 1.36 -23.94
N ALA A 119 27.89 1.96 -24.66
CA ALA A 119 26.44 1.90 -24.47
C ALA A 119 25.86 0.49 -24.29
N SER A 120 25.06 0.32 -23.24
CA SER A 120 24.16 -0.81 -23.03
C SER A 120 22.74 -0.27 -22.82
N THR A 121 21.86 -0.49 -23.79
CA THR A 121 20.42 -0.25 -23.68
C THR A 121 19.79 -1.46 -22.97
N ASP A 122 19.51 -1.31 -21.68
CA ASP A 122 18.84 -2.35 -20.89
C ASP A 122 17.34 -2.05 -20.78
N SER A 123 16.53 -2.98 -21.29
CA SER A 123 15.06 -2.94 -21.29
C SER A 123 14.55 -3.54 -19.97
N GLY A 124 14.70 -2.79 -18.88
CA GLY A 124 14.13 -3.11 -17.57
C GLY A 124 12.70 -2.61 -17.45
N SER A 125 11.74 -3.32 -18.06
CA SER A 125 10.31 -3.08 -17.86
C SER A 125 9.66 -4.40 -17.42
N ASN A 126 8.92 -4.32 -16.31
CA ASN A 126 8.09 -5.35 -15.66
C ASN A 126 8.80 -6.11 -14.53
N ASP A 127 8.63 -5.67 -13.27
CA ASP A 127 8.81 -6.57 -12.10
C ASP A 127 8.21 -6.06 -10.76
N LEU A 128 7.34 -5.05 -10.79
CA LEU A 128 6.48 -4.69 -9.64
C LEU A 128 5.26 -5.63 -9.48
N GLU A 129 5.06 -6.59 -10.39
CA GLU A 129 3.95 -7.57 -10.40
C GLU A 129 3.98 -8.60 -9.24
N ALA A 130 5.06 -8.65 -8.46
CA ALA A 130 5.22 -9.68 -7.41
C ALA A 130 4.25 -9.55 -6.23
N ARG A 131 3.52 -8.42 -6.06
CA ARG A 131 2.55 -8.22 -4.98
C ARG A 131 1.19 -8.93 -5.22
N ALA A 132 0.79 -9.19 -6.47
CA ALA A 132 -0.53 -9.77 -6.78
C ALA A 132 -0.67 -11.27 -6.44
N ALA A 133 0.44 -12.00 -6.29
CA ALA A 133 0.44 -13.46 -6.20
C ALA A 133 0.04 -14.04 -4.83
N THR A 134 -0.29 -13.21 -3.84
CA THR A 134 -0.50 -13.67 -2.45
C THR A 134 -1.66 -12.99 -1.74
N GLN A 135 -2.85 -13.09 -2.30
CA GLN A 135 -4.07 -12.91 -1.52
C GLN A 135 -4.46 -14.23 -0.84
N ILE A 136 -4.66 -14.18 0.48
CA ILE A 136 -5.22 -15.30 1.25
C ILE A 136 -6.65 -15.53 0.74
N PRO A 137 -7.09 -16.78 0.47
CA PRO A 137 -8.51 -17.06 0.27
C PRO A 137 -9.27 -16.61 1.52
N LEU A 138 -10.05 -15.52 1.40
CA LEU A 138 -10.86 -14.97 2.47
C LEU A 138 -11.82 -16.06 2.99
N ALA A 139 -11.53 -16.57 4.20
CA ALA A 139 -12.47 -17.40 4.94
C ALA A 139 -13.51 -16.48 5.60
N ASN A 140 -14.77 -16.63 5.18
CA ASN A 140 -15.91 -15.93 5.77
C ASN A 140 -16.00 -16.23 7.27
N THR A 141 -15.74 -15.24 8.12
CA THR A 141 -15.99 -15.30 9.57
C THR A 141 -17.35 -14.64 9.85
N PRO A 142 -18.30 -15.31 10.52
CA PRO A 142 -19.61 -14.71 10.80
C PRO A 142 -19.53 -13.67 11.93
N ALA A 143 -20.32 -12.61 11.77
CA ALA A 143 -20.57 -11.59 12.79
C ALA A 143 -21.41 -12.16 13.94
N ALA A 144 -21.10 -11.75 15.17
CA ALA A 144 -21.89 -12.07 16.35
C ALA A 144 -23.26 -11.38 16.28
N SER A 145 -24.33 -12.16 16.39
CA SER A 145 -25.69 -11.70 16.60
C SER A 145 -25.96 -11.55 18.11
N ASP A 146 -26.11 -10.32 18.58
CA ASP A 146 -26.70 -10.03 19.88
C ASP A 146 -28.23 -10.01 19.75
N ASP A 147 -28.86 -11.08 20.24
CA ASP A 147 -30.29 -11.11 20.53
C ASP A 147 -30.50 -10.62 21.98
N GLY A 148 -31.07 -9.42 22.11
CA GLY A 148 -31.47 -8.84 23.38
C GLY A 148 -32.90 -8.32 23.33
N SER A 149 -33.86 -9.20 23.57
CA SER A 149 -35.26 -8.88 23.79
C SER A 149 -35.47 -8.18 25.14
N PHE A 150 -36.08 -6.99 25.17
CA PHE A 150 -36.90 -6.56 26.31
C PHE A 150 -38.07 -5.67 25.88
N ALA A 151 -39.18 -5.89 26.57
CA ALA A 151 -40.52 -5.47 26.25
C ALA A 151 -40.85 -4.01 26.65
N SER A 152 -41.92 -3.54 26.00
CA SER A 152 -42.76 -2.37 26.22
C SER A 152 -42.80 -1.70 27.60
N SER A 153 -42.88 -0.36 27.59
CA SER A 153 -44.02 0.32 28.25
C SER A 153 -44.32 1.68 27.61
N THR A 154 -45.61 1.88 27.42
CA THR A 154 -46.34 3.06 26.95
C THR A 154 -46.31 4.16 28.02
N SER A 155 -46.22 5.44 27.65
CA SER A 155 -46.92 6.56 28.32
C SER A 155 -46.77 7.87 27.56
N SER A 156 -47.90 8.55 27.47
CA SER A 156 -48.25 9.74 26.70
C SER A 156 -48.07 11.08 27.45
N SER A 157 -48.17 12.18 26.68
CA SER A 157 -48.47 13.58 27.06
C SER A 157 -47.29 14.37 27.66
N GLN A 158 -47.06 15.67 27.41
CA GLN A 158 -47.96 16.80 27.13
C GLN A 158 -47.28 17.85 26.22
N ALA A 159 -48.14 18.64 25.57
CA ALA A 159 -47.84 19.87 24.87
C ALA A 159 -47.46 21.01 25.83
N ALA A 160 -46.56 21.89 25.39
CA ALA A 160 -46.50 23.27 25.88
C ALA A 160 -46.08 24.21 24.75
N LYS A 161 -47.01 25.13 24.44
CA LYS A 161 -46.82 26.32 23.62
C LYS A 161 -45.84 27.26 24.32
N SER A 162 -44.98 27.95 23.55
CA SER A 162 -44.80 29.39 23.75
C SER A 162 -44.23 30.06 22.51
N SER A 163 -44.87 31.17 22.21
CA SER A 163 -44.66 32.15 21.16
C SER A 163 -43.55 33.14 21.53
N ALA A 164 -42.75 33.58 20.57
CA ALA A 164 -42.25 34.95 20.55
C ALA A 164 -41.94 35.41 19.11
N SER A 165 -42.71 36.39 18.69
CA SER A 165 -42.57 37.18 17.48
C SER A 165 -41.36 38.10 17.58
N SER A 166 -40.57 38.22 16.51
CA SER A 166 -39.83 39.45 16.23
C SER A 166 -39.82 39.72 14.73
N LYS A 167 -40.42 40.87 14.41
CA LYS A 167 -40.65 41.46 13.11
C LYS A 167 -39.48 42.42 12.85
N SER A 168 -38.73 42.25 11.77
CA SER A 168 -37.84 43.31 11.26
C SER A 168 -38.03 43.48 9.76
N THR A 169 -38.21 44.75 9.40
CA THR A 169 -38.54 45.26 8.08
C THR A 169 -37.29 45.76 7.35
N SER A 170 -37.20 45.38 6.07
CA SER A 170 -36.69 46.10 4.90
C SER A 170 -35.31 46.77 4.91
N LYS A 171 -34.49 46.39 3.91
CA LYS A 171 -34.07 47.30 2.81
C LYS A 171 -33.33 46.55 1.71
N SER A 172 -33.95 46.54 0.53
CA SER A 172 -33.40 46.13 -0.75
C SER A 172 -32.44 47.20 -1.28
N SER A 173 -31.21 46.83 -1.60
CA SER A 173 -30.31 47.60 -2.45
C SER A 173 -29.71 46.66 -3.48
N SER A 174 -30.04 46.94 -4.74
CA SER A 174 -29.58 46.25 -5.93
C SER A 174 -28.15 46.69 -6.24
N SER A 175 -27.19 45.79 -6.07
CA SER A 175 -25.84 45.93 -6.64
C SER A 175 -25.56 44.74 -7.55
N SER A 176 -25.37 45.05 -8.83
CA SER A 176 -24.98 44.13 -9.88
C SER A 176 -23.50 43.77 -9.71
N SER A 177 -23.22 42.68 -9.01
CA SER A 177 -21.89 42.08 -8.94
C SER A 177 -21.78 40.97 -9.98
N SER A 178 -20.88 41.18 -10.94
CA SER A 178 -20.38 40.17 -11.87
C SER A 178 -19.92 38.93 -11.10
N SER A 179 -20.66 37.84 -11.22
CA SER A 179 -20.35 36.54 -10.64
C SER A 179 -19.16 35.93 -11.38
N SER A 180 -17.94 36.26 -10.95
CA SER A 180 -16.81 35.37 -11.13
C SER A 180 -17.11 34.10 -10.33
N SER A 181 -17.48 33.04 -11.04
CA SER A 181 -17.62 31.70 -10.49
C SER A 181 -16.26 31.25 -9.98
N SER A 182 -15.94 31.61 -8.73
CA SER A 182 -14.89 30.95 -7.97
C SER A 182 -15.32 29.49 -7.86
N SER A 183 -14.69 28.62 -8.64
CA SER A 183 -14.83 27.18 -8.49
C SER A 183 -14.48 26.85 -7.04
N SER A 184 -15.50 26.64 -6.21
CA SER A 184 -15.33 26.14 -4.86
C SER A 184 -14.74 24.75 -4.99
N GLY A 185 -13.40 24.65 -5.02
CA GLY A 185 -12.69 23.41 -4.84
C GLY A 185 -13.29 22.77 -3.60
N GLY A 186 -13.98 21.64 -3.80
CA GLY A 186 -14.79 21.04 -2.74
C GLY A 186 -13.94 20.89 -1.50
N SER A 187 -14.44 21.40 -0.36
CA SER A 187 -13.71 21.32 0.90
C SER A 187 -13.28 19.87 1.14
N ILE A 188 -12.00 19.70 1.46
CA ILE A 188 -11.38 18.44 1.89
C ILE A 188 -11.49 18.28 3.42
N ASP A 189 -12.33 19.09 4.07
CA ASP A 189 -12.63 19.02 5.48
C ASP A 189 -13.63 17.88 5.71
N GLY A 190 -13.11 16.69 5.99
CA GLY A 190 -13.91 15.51 6.29
C GLY A 190 -13.40 14.26 5.59
N VAL A 191 -14.32 13.32 5.35
CA VAL A 191 -14.03 12.07 4.67
C VAL A 191 -13.93 12.31 3.18
N TRP A 192 -12.81 11.91 2.58
CA TRP A 192 -12.59 12.01 1.14
C TRP A 192 -12.12 10.67 0.57
N THR A 193 -12.25 10.53 -0.75
CA THR A 193 -11.73 9.39 -1.51
C THR A 193 -10.64 9.85 -2.47
N GLY A 194 -9.65 9.01 -2.68
CA GLY A 194 -8.52 9.27 -3.56
C GLY A 194 -8.08 8.02 -4.31
N VAL A 195 -7.03 8.21 -5.10
CA VAL A 195 -6.34 7.17 -5.86
C VAL A 195 -4.84 7.42 -5.82
N SER A 196 -4.05 6.37 -5.92
CA SER A 196 -2.61 6.47 -6.16
C SER A 196 -2.36 6.34 -7.67
N SER A 197 -1.33 7.00 -8.15
CA SER A 197 -0.72 6.77 -9.47
C SER A 197 0.71 7.29 -9.38
N TYR A 198 1.63 6.46 -8.93
CA TYR A 198 2.88 6.97 -8.33
C TYR A 198 3.75 7.78 -9.31
N TYR A 199 3.54 7.57 -10.60
CA TYR A 199 4.27 8.18 -11.71
C TYR A 199 3.37 9.01 -12.65
N LEU A 200 2.19 9.45 -12.20
CA LEU A 200 1.24 10.20 -13.04
C LEU A 200 1.86 11.42 -13.74
N HIS A 201 2.84 12.06 -13.10
CA HIS A 201 3.58 13.20 -13.65
C HIS A 201 4.38 12.86 -14.91
N ALA A 202 4.71 11.58 -15.14
CA ALA A 202 5.46 11.11 -16.29
C ALA A 202 4.56 10.60 -17.44
N ILE A 203 3.27 10.37 -17.19
CA ILE A 203 2.29 9.92 -18.19
C ILE A 203 2.09 11.04 -19.24
N ALA A 204 1.96 10.65 -20.52
CA ALA A 204 1.74 11.61 -21.61
C ALA A 204 0.47 12.43 -21.39
N ASP A 205 0.47 13.68 -21.84
CA ASP A 205 -0.55 14.68 -21.51
C ASP A 205 -1.99 14.18 -21.75
N ASP A 206 -2.28 13.61 -22.92
CA ASP A 206 -3.63 13.12 -23.26
C ASP A 206 -4.14 12.06 -22.28
N ASP A 207 -3.28 11.12 -21.89
CA ASP A 207 -3.63 10.05 -20.96
C ASP A 207 -3.66 10.54 -19.52
N ARG A 208 -2.75 11.44 -19.14
CA ARG A 208 -2.76 12.12 -17.85
C ARG A 208 -4.05 12.92 -17.67
N TYR A 209 -4.47 13.70 -18.67
CA TYR A 209 -5.74 14.42 -18.64
C TYR A 209 -6.93 13.48 -18.56
N ALA A 210 -6.95 12.41 -19.35
CA ALA A 210 -8.02 11.41 -19.28
C ALA A 210 -8.12 10.79 -17.87
N ILE A 211 -7.00 10.46 -17.24
CA ILE A 211 -6.95 9.97 -15.85
C ILE A 211 -7.50 11.02 -14.90
N LEU A 212 -6.99 12.25 -14.95
CA LEU A 212 -7.42 13.32 -14.05
C LEU A 212 -8.92 13.66 -14.21
N ASP A 213 -9.45 13.64 -15.43
CA ASP A 213 -10.86 13.88 -15.72
C ASP A 213 -11.75 12.73 -15.25
N ALA A 214 -11.30 11.48 -15.38
CA ALA A 214 -12.00 10.33 -14.81
C ALA A 214 -12.04 10.38 -13.28
N VAL A 215 -10.90 10.71 -12.65
CA VAL A 215 -10.78 10.85 -11.19
C VAL A 215 -11.70 11.96 -10.67
N LYS A 216 -11.66 13.14 -11.30
CA LYS A 216 -12.57 14.25 -10.98
C LYS A 216 -14.03 13.85 -11.19
N GLY A 217 -14.36 13.24 -12.33
CA GLY A 217 -15.72 12.83 -12.68
C GLY A 217 -16.33 11.82 -11.72
N ALA A 218 -15.51 10.96 -11.13
CA ALA A 218 -15.90 10.02 -10.09
C ALA A 218 -15.96 10.63 -8.68
N GLY A 219 -15.64 11.92 -8.53
CA GLY A 219 -15.76 12.64 -7.26
C GLY A 219 -14.58 12.49 -6.31
N PHE A 220 -13.51 11.80 -6.71
CA PHE A 220 -12.25 11.73 -5.96
C PHE A 220 -11.63 13.12 -5.77
N LYS A 221 -10.82 13.28 -4.71
CA LYS A 221 -10.27 14.58 -4.28
C LYS A 221 -8.75 14.63 -4.25
N VAL A 222 -8.10 13.51 -3.95
CA VAL A 222 -6.65 13.43 -3.73
C VAL A 222 -6.04 12.37 -4.64
N ILE A 223 -4.91 12.71 -5.25
CA ILE A 223 -4.07 11.76 -6.00
C ILE A 223 -2.73 11.62 -5.28
N ARG A 224 -2.33 10.39 -4.95
CA ARG A 224 -1.03 10.10 -4.35
C ARG A 224 0.04 9.82 -5.43
N ILE A 225 1.19 10.49 -5.36
CA ILE A 225 2.32 10.36 -6.29
C ILE A 225 3.67 10.31 -5.57
N PHE A 226 4.74 9.86 -6.24
CA PHE A 226 6.10 9.79 -5.66
C PHE A 226 7.09 10.69 -6.41
N VAL A 227 8.13 11.13 -5.70
CA VAL A 227 9.37 11.68 -6.26
C VAL A 227 10.40 10.54 -6.30
N ALA A 228 10.38 9.77 -7.38
CA ALA A 228 11.26 8.61 -7.61
C ALA A 228 11.49 8.41 -9.11
N SER A 229 12.59 7.74 -9.48
CA SER A 229 12.89 7.37 -10.87
C SER A 229 11.84 6.42 -11.45
N ILE A 230 11.45 6.62 -12.72
CA ILE A 230 10.46 5.82 -13.43
C ILE A 230 11.01 5.40 -14.81
N GLY A 231 10.91 4.11 -15.15
CA GLY A 231 11.20 3.62 -16.50
C GLY A 231 10.12 3.98 -17.51
N ALA A 232 10.46 4.07 -18.80
CA ALA A 232 9.46 4.30 -19.85
C ALA A 232 8.47 3.15 -19.97
N ASN A 233 7.23 3.45 -20.36
CA ASN A 233 6.14 2.49 -20.56
C ASN A 233 5.85 1.57 -19.35
N ASN A 234 6.10 2.10 -18.15
CA ASN A 234 5.82 1.46 -16.89
C ASN A 234 4.36 1.01 -16.83
N LYS A 235 4.14 -0.25 -16.45
CA LYS A 235 2.81 -0.90 -16.35
C LYS A 235 1.98 -0.79 -17.66
N GLY A 236 2.66 -0.79 -18.81
CA GLY A 236 2.02 -0.71 -20.12
C GLY A 236 1.43 0.65 -20.49
N SER A 237 1.65 1.68 -19.65
CA SER A 237 1.25 3.04 -19.96
C SER A 237 2.16 3.68 -21.02
N ASN A 238 1.87 4.90 -21.44
CA ASN A 238 2.72 5.67 -22.37
C ASN A 238 3.61 6.69 -21.66
N ASN A 239 3.97 6.44 -20.39
CA ASN A 239 4.82 7.37 -19.65
C ASN A 239 6.24 7.43 -20.24
N ARG A 240 6.84 8.62 -20.14
CA ARG A 240 8.27 8.81 -20.43
C ARG A 240 9.11 8.28 -19.27
N ALA A 241 10.35 7.89 -19.56
CA ALA A 241 11.34 7.66 -18.50
C ALA A 241 11.67 8.98 -17.81
N VAL A 242 11.84 8.94 -16.50
CA VAL A 242 12.21 10.08 -15.67
C VAL A 242 13.23 9.61 -14.65
N ASN A 243 14.32 10.35 -14.51
CA ASN A 243 15.34 10.09 -13.52
C ASN A 243 14.83 10.32 -12.09
N ASP A 244 15.52 9.76 -11.09
CA ASP A 244 15.35 10.24 -9.72
C ASP A 244 15.83 11.70 -9.62
N LEU A 245 15.38 12.43 -8.61
CA LEU A 245 15.86 13.78 -8.31
C LEU A 245 17.38 13.84 -8.11
N GLU A 246 18.02 12.79 -7.60
CA GLU A 246 19.47 12.70 -7.42
C GLU A 246 20.03 11.52 -8.22
N PRO A 247 20.07 11.62 -9.56
CA PRO A 247 20.24 10.45 -10.44
C PRO A 247 21.62 9.82 -10.38
N SER A 248 22.66 10.64 -10.18
CA SER A 248 24.05 10.19 -10.22
C SER A 248 24.75 10.32 -8.87
N ALA A 249 24.42 11.35 -8.10
CA ALA A 249 25.05 11.60 -6.81
C ALA A 249 24.09 12.31 -5.84
N VAL A 250 24.09 11.85 -4.59
CA VAL A 250 23.43 12.53 -3.48
C VAL A 250 23.97 13.95 -3.35
N GLY A 251 23.08 14.93 -3.31
CA GLY A 251 23.34 16.36 -3.30
C GLY A 251 23.43 17.02 -4.68
N THR A 252 23.31 16.26 -5.78
CA THR A 252 23.28 16.79 -7.15
C THR A 252 21.89 16.60 -7.74
N TYR A 253 21.14 17.69 -7.86
CA TYR A 253 19.73 17.66 -8.22
C TYR A 253 19.47 17.76 -9.73
N ASP A 254 18.59 16.90 -10.23
CA ASP A 254 17.94 16.98 -11.54
C ASP A 254 16.45 17.31 -11.36
N ASP A 255 16.12 18.60 -11.52
CA ASP A 255 14.76 19.12 -11.29
C ASP A 255 13.76 18.75 -12.40
N THR A 256 14.14 17.91 -13.37
CA THR A 256 13.24 17.44 -14.42
C THR A 256 12.00 16.77 -13.82
N ILE A 257 12.16 15.93 -12.79
CA ILE A 257 11.01 15.30 -12.11
C ILE A 257 10.13 16.33 -11.39
N LEU A 258 10.73 17.34 -10.75
CA LEU A 258 9.97 18.39 -10.05
C LEU A 258 9.19 19.26 -11.05
N THR A 259 9.77 19.54 -12.22
CA THR A 259 9.09 20.28 -13.30
C THR A 259 7.91 19.50 -13.89
N LEU A 260 8.01 18.18 -14.00
CA LEU A 260 6.87 17.34 -14.42
C LEU A 260 5.76 17.34 -13.36
N ILE A 261 6.14 17.29 -12.08
CA ILE A 261 5.18 17.38 -10.99
C ILE A 261 4.57 18.79 -10.92
N ASP A 262 5.31 19.85 -11.25
CA ASP A 262 4.78 21.22 -11.33
C ASP A 262 3.62 21.33 -12.32
N GLN A 263 3.78 20.73 -13.50
CA GLN A 263 2.73 20.66 -14.51
C GLN A 263 1.53 19.84 -14.00
N LEU A 264 1.77 18.69 -13.35
CA LEU A 264 0.70 17.90 -12.76
C LEU A 264 -0.05 18.67 -11.66
N MET A 265 0.64 19.46 -10.82
CA MET A 265 -0.01 20.35 -9.85
C MET A 265 -0.93 21.35 -10.57
N TYR A 266 -0.44 22.00 -11.63
CA TYR A 266 -1.28 22.90 -12.44
C TYR A 266 -2.53 22.17 -12.97
N ASP A 267 -2.35 20.99 -13.56
CA ASP A 267 -3.43 20.18 -14.13
C ASP A 267 -4.47 19.73 -13.08
N CYS A 268 -4.01 19.36 -11.88
CA CYS A 268 -4.84 19.02 -10.73
C CYS A 268 -5.62 20.23 -10.22
N LYS A 269 -4.99 21.40 -10.11
CA LYS A 269 -5.63 22.64 -9.67
C LYS A 269 -6.79 23.03 -10.59
N GLN A 270 -6.62 22.92 -11.91
CA GLN A 270 -7.71 23.16 -12.88
C GLN A 270 -8.91 22.23 -12.68
N ARG A 271 -8.70 21.08 -12.03
CA ARG A 271 -9.72 20.04 -11.79
C ARG A 271 -10.25 20.03 -10.37
N GLY A 272 -9.74 20.90 -9.49
CA GLY A 272 -10.08 20.90 -8.06
C GLY A 272 -9.59 19.65 -7.34
N LEU A 273 -8.51 19.03 -7.83
CA LEU A 273 -7.83 17.90 -7.23
C LEU A 273 -6.60 18.40 -6.47
N LYS A 274 -6.20 17.65 -5.43
CA LYS A 274 -4.95 17.88 -4.71
C LYS A 274 -4.02 16.68 -4.78
N LEU A 275 -2.73 16.91 -4.55
CA LEU A 275 -1.71 15.88 -4.50
C LEU A 275 -1.34 15.51 -3.06
N MET A 276 -1.11 14.22 -2.82
CA MET A 276 -0.36 13.71 -1.67
C MET A 276 0.96 13.16 -2.19
N ILE A 277 2.09 13.66 -1.71
CA ILE A 277 3.39 13.44 -2.37
C ILE A 277 4.37 12.73 -1.43
N ALA A 278 4.80 11.52 -1.79
CA ALA A 278 5.95 10.89 -1.17
C ALA A 278 7.23 11.45 -1.77
N LEU A 279 8.07 12.08 -0.93
CA LEU A 279 9.26 12.81 -1.36
C LEU A 279 10.48 11.89 -1.65
N SER A 280 10.30 10.60 -1.39
CA SER A 280 11.23 9.50 -1.65
C SER A 280 10.47 8.18 -1.59
N ASP A 281 11.04 7.12 -2.14
CA ASP A 281 10.51 5.76 -2.05
C ASP A 281 11.47 4.84 -1.29
N ARG A 282 10.98 4.13 -0.27
CA ARG A 282 11.76 3.11 0.45
C ARG A 282 12.37 2.11 -0.50
N TYR A 283 11.64 1.74 -1.54
CA TYR A 283 12.05 0.65 -2.40
C TYR A 283 13.13 1.02 -3.42
N ALA A 284 13.41 2.32 -3.58
CA ALA A 284 14.57 2.82 -4.31
C ALA A 284 15.89 2.61 -3.58
N LEU A 285 15.85 2.25 -2.29
CA LEU A 285 17.02 1.87 -1.50
C LEU A 285 17.45 0.40 -1.77
N GLY A 286 17.44 -0.03 -3.03
CA GLY A 286 17.96 -1.33 -3.45
C GLY A 286 16.95 -2.49 -3.45
N TYR A 287 15.65 -2.24 -3.27
CA TYR A 287 14.68 -3.35 -3.31
C TYR A 287 14.07 -3.52 -4.70
N TRP A 288 13.31 -2.52 -5.18
CA TRP A 288 12.70 -2.51 -6.52
C TRP A 288 13.49 -1.66 -7.51
N SER A 289 14.21 -0.65 -7.02
CA SER A 289 15.12 0.16 -7.82
C SER A 289 16.34 0.54 -6.98
N THR A 290 17.29 1.24 -7.61
CA THR A 290 18.55 1.67 -7.00
C THR A 290 18.70 3.17 -7.19
N ASP A 291 18.63 3.94 -6.12
CA ASP A 291 18.95 5.36 -6.10
C ASP A 291 20.42 5.63 -5.69
N SER A 292 20.80 6.90 -5.70
CA SER A 292 22.16 7.32 -5.35
C SER A 292 22.50 7.08 -3.87
N TYR A 293 21.53 7.08 -2.96
CA TYR A 293 21.76 6.71 -1.55
C TYR A 293 22.12 5.23 -1.42
N ALA A 294 21.39 4.35 -2.10
CA ALA A 294 21.64 2.92 -2.09
C ALA A 294 23.08 2.59 -2.50
N THR A 295 23.57 3.27 -3.53
CA THR A 295 24.95 3.11 -4.03
C THR A 295 25.96 3.72 -3.05
N GLN A 296 25.77 4.96 -2.60
CA GLN A 296 26.75 5.65 -1.76
C GLN A 296 26.90 5.03 -0.37
N LEU A 297 25.84 4.44 0.17
CA LEU A 297 25.83 3.72 1.44
C LEU A 297 26.26 2.26 1.33
N ASN A 298 26.57 1.77 0.12
CA ASN A 298 26.84 0.36 -0.16
C ASN A 298 25.71 -0.57 0.30
N ILE A 299 24.45 -0.11 0.22
CA ILE A 299 23.28 -0.98 0.41
C ILE A 299 23.21 -1.95 -0.77
N VAL A 300 23.51 -1.46 -1.97
CA VAL A 300 23.75 -2.29 -3.16
C VAL A 300 25.21 -2.17 -3.60
N LYS A 301 25.66 -3.11 -4.44
CA LYS A 301 27.00 -3.05 -5.02
C LYS A 301 27.10 -1.85 -5.96
N ALA A 302 28.25 -1.17 -5.96
CA ALA A 302 28.52 -0.11 -6.93
C ALA A 302 28.36 -0.62 -8.37
N GLY A 303 27.67 0.15 -9.20
CA GLY A 303 27.33 -0.21 -10.58
C GLY A 303 26.10 -1.13 -10.71
N SER A 304 25.42 -1.50 -9.61
CA SER A 304 24.13 -2.18 -9.68
C SER A 304 23.06 -1.27 -10.26
N SER A 305 22.16 -1.85 -11.07
CA SER A 305 20.96 -1.21 -11.60
C SER A 305 19.74 -2.13 -11.43
N GLY A 306 18.53 -1.57 -11.48
CA GLY A 306 17.30 -2.34 -11.41
C GLY A 306 16.99 -2.98 -10.05
N VAL A 307 16.24 -4.08 -10.08
CA VAL A 307 15.72 -4.80 -8.90
C VAL A 307 16.84 -5.59 -8.23
N GLN A 308 17.25 -5.20 -7.01
CA GLN A 308 18.29 -5.91 -6.26
C GLN A 308 17.73 -6.71 -5.06
N LYS A 309 16.46 -6.48 -4.67
CA LYS A 309 15.77 -7.17 -3.56
C LYS A 309 16.50 -7.06 -2.20
N VAL A 310 17.28 -6.00 -1.99
CA VAL A 310 17.99 -5.78 -0.72
C VAL A 310 17.02 -5.26 0.32
N ALA A 311 16.67 -6.13 1.27
CA ALA A 311 15.75 -5.80 2.35
C ALA A 311 16.38 -4.90 3.41
N ASP A 312 17.67 -5.03 3.70
CA ASP A 312 18.35 -4.22 4.72
C ASP A 312 18.86 -2.90 4.14
N ALA A 313 18.15 -1.80 4.45
CA ALA A 313 18.57 -0.44 4.15
C ALA A 313 18.86 0.36 5.44
N SER A 314 19.20 -0.30 6.54
CA SER A 314 19.39 0.30 7.87
C SER A 314 20.40 1.46 7.89
N SER A 315 21.42 1.41 7.04
CA SER A 315 22.43 2.47 6.93
C SER A 315 21.82 3.82 6.50
N PHE A 316 20.77 3.82 5.66
CA PHE A 316 20.06 5.05 5.29
C PHE A 316 19.34 5.70 6.48
N TYR A 317 18.79 4.87 7.37
CA TYR A 317 18.01 5.31 8.52
C TYR A 317 18.83 5.70 9.75
N THR A 318 20.11 5.31 9.79
CA THR A 318 20.97 5.46 10.98
C THR A 318 22.23 6.29 10.73
N SER A 319 22.66 6.44 9.47
CA SER A 319 23.82 7.26 9.13
C SER A 319 23.50 8.75 9.28
N GLU A 320 24.26 9.45 10.14
CA GLU A 320 24.16 10.91 10.28
C GLU A 320 24.37 11.64 8.95
N TRP A 321 25.25 11.12 8.10
CA TRP A 321 25.49 11.65 6.76
C TRP A 321 24.24 11.50 5.87
N ALA A 322 23.63 10.32 5.83
CA ALA A 322 22.45 10.08 5.00
C ALA A 322 21.26 10.94 5.47
N ILE A 323 21.06 10.99 6.79
CA ILE A 323 20.07 11.83 7.46
C ILE A 323 20.24 13.31 7.07
N GLY A 324 21.46 13.84 7.14
CA GLY A 324 21.75 15.23 6.78
C GLY A 324 21.61 15.52 5.29
N MET A 325 22.00 14.60 4.41
CA MET A 325 21.80 14.77 2.97
C MET A 325 20.34 14.65 2.57
N PHE A 326 19.58 13.76 3.23
CA PHE A 326 18.14 13.63 2.99
C PHE A 326 17.39 14.89 3.42
N GLU A 327 17.76 15.53 4.54
CA GLU A 327 17.22 16.86 4.89
C GLU A 327 17.48 17.89 3.79
N LYS A 328 18.67 17.90 3.19
CA LYS A 328 18.96 18.80 2.05
C LYS A 328 18.05 18.50 0.86
N ARG A 329 17.81 17.22 0.53
CA ARG A 329 16.84 16.81 -0.50
C ARG A 329 15.44 17.33 -0.19
N LEU A 330 14.95 17.13 1.04
CA LEU A 330 13.62 17.60 1.47
C LEU A 330 13.51 19.14 1.38
N ALA A 331 14.55 19.86 1.81
CA ALA A 331 14.61 21.32 1.70
C ALA A 331 14.67 21.81 0.26
N HIS A 332 15.40 21.10 -0.62
CA HIS A 332 15.45 21.40 -2.06
C HIS A 332 14.06 21.28 -2.68
N ILE A 333 13.37 20.16 -2.47
CA ILE A 333 12.01 19.94 -2.99
C ILE A 333 11.03 21.01 -2.48
N LEU A 334 11.00 21.28 -1.16
CA LEU A 334 10.05 22.24 -0.61
C LEU A 334 10.35 23.71 -0.98
N ASN A 335 11.60 24.04 -1.33
CA ASN A 335 11.96 25.36 -1.85
C ASN A 335 11.83 25.48 -3.37
N HIS A 336 11.61 24.38 -4.09
CA HIS A 336 11.41 24.39 -5.55
C HIS A 336 10.24 25.30 -5.93
N GLN A 337 10.45 26.12 -6.95
CA GLN A 337 9.48 27.13 -7.39
C GLN A 337 8.70 26.63 -8.58
N ASN A 338 7.39 26.43 -8.39
CA ASN A 338 6.49 26.01 -9.45
C ASN A 338 6.19 27.19 -10.39
N GLN A 339 6.84 27.22 -11.55
CA GLN A 339 6.66 28.30 -12.54
C GLN A 339 5.24 28.32 -13.13
N ALA A 340 4.59 27.16 -13.28
CA ALA A 340 3.21 27.07 -13.75
C ALA A 340 2.18 27.63 -12.75
N LEU A 341 2.55 27.78 -11.48
CA LEU A 341 1.74 28.34 -10.40
C LEU A 341 2.30 29.67 -9.85
N GLY A 342 2.94 30.44 -10.73
CA GLY A 342 3.37 31.81 -10.45
C GLY A 342 4.68 31.91 -9.68
N GLY A 343 5.54 30.90 -9.77
CA GLY A 343 6.85 30.88 -9.08
C GLY A 343 6.76 30.67 -7.57
N ARG A 344 5.60 30.22 -7.06
CA ARG A 344 5.43 29.92 -5.63
C ARG A 344 6.23 28.66 -5.26
N LYS A 345 6.83 28.69 -4.07
CA LYS A 345 7.52 27.52 -3.51
C LYS A 345 6.53 26.40 -3.22
N TRP A 346 6.95 25.14 -3.36
CA TRP A 346 6.12 24.00 -2.99
C TRP A 346 5.62 24.06 -1.54
N ALA A 347 6.44 24.56 -0.61
CA ALA A 347 6.05 24.80 0.78
C ALA A 347 4.82 25.72 0.97
N ASP A 348 4.46 26.51 -0.03
CA ASP A 348 3.37 27.50 -0.01
C ASP A 348 2.15 27.08 -0.86
N LEU A 349 2.14 25.87 -1.42
CA LEU A 349 1.14 25.39 -2.38
C LEU A 349 0.01 24.56 -1.74
N ASP A 350 -0.49 24.94 -0.55
CA ASP A 350 -1.58 24.23 0.12
C ASP A 350 -2.91 24.23 -0.64
N ASP A 351 -3.06 25.07 -1.67
CA ASP A 351 -4.19 25.06 -2.59
C ASP A 351 -4.21 23.84 -3.53
N VAL A 352 -3.07 23.16 -3.72
CA VAL A 352 -2.93 22.00 -4.62
C VAL A 352 -2.17 20.82 -4.00
N ILE A 353 -1.36 21.03 -2.97
CA ILE A 353 -0.73 19.98 -2.19
C ILE A 353 -1.57 19.76 -0.93
N TYR A 354 -2.16 18.57 -0.81
CA TYR A 354 -2.89 18.17 0.39
C TYR A 354 -1.93 17.78 1.52
N ALA A 355 -0.96 16.92 1.21
CA ALA A 355 0.01 16.44 2.17
C ALA A 355 1.33 16.04 1.52
N VAL A 356 2.41 16.04 2.30
CA VAL A 356 3.69 15.44 1.94
C VAL A 356 4.06 14.31 2.90
N GLU A 357 4.83 13.36 2.40
CA GLU A 357 5.32 12.20 3.15
C GLU A 357 6.84 12.18 3.05
N PRO A 358 7.59 12.04 4.16
CA PRO A 358 9.04 11.95 4.09
C PRO A 358 9.50 10.87 3.11
N GLN A 359 8.84 9.71 3.13
CA GLN A 359 9.14 8.58 2.26
C GLN A 359 7.91 7.65 2.18
N ASN A 360 7.70 6.99 1.05
CA ASN A 360 6.74 5.89 0.91
C ASN A 360 7.22 4.66 1.70
N GLU A 361 6.35 4.10 2.54
CA GLU A 361 6.60 2.91 3.35
C GLU A 361 7.97 2.90 4.08
N PRO A 362 8.27 3.90 4.93
CA PRO A 362 9.57 3.99 5.59
C PRO A 362 9.95 2.67 6.27
N GLN A 363 11.19 2.24 6.04
CA GLN A 363 11.77 0.99 6.53
C GLN A 363 11.16 -0.30 5.94
N GLY A 364 10.05 -0.30 5.20
CA GLY A 364 9.66 -1.42 4.32
C GLY A 364 9.76 -2.83 4.94
N HIS A 365 10.32 -3.79 4.18
CA HIS A 365 10.52 -5.19 4.60
C HIS A 365 11.73 -5.44 5.52
N MET A 366 12.08 -4.50 6.40
CA MET A 366 13.10 -4.73 7.43
C MET A 366 12.55 -4.44 8.81
N SER A 367 13.24 -4.93 9.83
CA SER A 367 13.00 -4.47 11.20
C SER A 367 13.30 -2.98 11.30
N MET A 368 12.58 -2.28 12.18
CA MET A 368 12.77 -0.85 12.41
C MET A 368 14.19 -0.57 12.92
N ALA A 369 15.06 -0.08 12.04
CA ALA A 369 16.43 0.35 12.34
C ALA A 369 16.47 1.67 13.13
N SER A 370 15.48 2.54 12.95
CA SER A 370 15.34 3.77 13.73
C SER A 370 13.87 4.09 13.98
N SER A 371 13.47 4.12 15.25
CA SER A 371 12.10 4.45 15.65
C SER A 371 11.78 5.94 15.60
N THR A 372 12.81 6.81 15.55
CA THR A 372 12.61 8.27 15.51
C THR A 372 12.77 8.84 14.11
N TRP A 373 13.46 8.15 13.19
CA TRP A 373 13.81 8.70 11.87
C TRP A 373 12.62 9.36 11.16
N ALA A 374 11.50 8.64 11.04
CA ALA A 374 10.32 9.14 10.35
C ALA A 374 9.75 10.39 11.04
N CYS A 375 9.71 10.39 12.37
CA CYS A 375 9.21 11.53 13.15
C CYS A 375 10.13 12.75 13.09
N ASP A 376 11.44 12.51 13.11
CA ASP A 376 12.44 13.57 12.99
C ASP A 376 12.37 14.21 11.61
N ARG A 377 12.20 13.42 10.53
CA ARG A 377 12.00 13.96 9.17
C ARG A 377 10.69 14.72 9.03
N ALA A 378 9.61 14.22 9.64
CA ALA A 378 8.33 14.92 9.68
C ALA A 378 8.44 16.26 10.42
N SER A 379 9.16 16.30 11.54
CA SER A 379 9.45 17.53 12.27
C SER A 379 10.23 18.53 11.41
N TYR A 380 11.23 18.04 10.68
CA TYR A 380 12.00 18.86 9.75
C TYR A 380 11.12 19.43 8.63
N LEU A 381 10.27 18.63 8.00
CA LEU A 381 9.30 19.10 7.01
C LEU A 381 8.36 20.17 7.58
N LYS A 382 7.85 20.01 8.82
CA LYS A 382 7.03 21.06 9.48
C LYS A 382 7.76 22.39 9.57
N SER A 383 9.08 22.36 9.78
CA SER A 383 9.89 23.59 9.86
C SER A 383 10.07 24.30 8.51
N LEU A 384 9.88 23.59 7.39
CA LEU A 384 10.02 24.11 6.05
C LEU A 384 8.69 24.61 5.46
N ILE A 385 7.56 24.08 5.92
CA ILE A 385 6.22 24.39 5.41
C ILE A 385 5.65 25.61 6.12
N SER A 386 5.28 26.64 5.36
CA SER A 386 4.65 27.88 5.84
C SER A 386 3.13 27.92 5.65
N SER A 387 2.57 26.94 4.96
CA SER A 387 1.14 26.85 4.60
C SER A 387 0.42 25.72 5.35
N ASN A 388 -0.83 25.40 4.97
CA ASN A 388 -1.62 24.33 5.61
C ASN A 388 -1.37 22.92 5.02
N ILE A 389 -0.25 22.70 4.32
CA ILE A 389 0.13 21.37 3.84
C ILE A 389 0.32 20.45 5.04
N LEU A 390 -0.36 19.30 5.01
CA LEU A 390 -0.28 18.29 6.07
C LEU A 390 0.95 17.40 5.91
N ILE A 391 1.37 16.74 6.98
CA ILE A 391 2.42 15.72 6.92
C ILE A 391 1.86 14.35 7.24
N SER A 392 2.04 13.43 6.29
CA SER A 392 1.61 12.03 6.38
C SER A 392 2.79 11.11 6.71
N SER A 393 2.52 9.99 7.40
CA SER A 393 3.51 8.98 7.76
C SER A 393 4.09 8.21 6.58
N GLY A 394 3.41 8.20 5.42
CA GLY A 394 3.81 7.42 4.25
C GLY A 394 3.48 5.93 4.29
N GLY A 395 2.79 5.47 5.34
CA GLY A 395 2.38 4.07 5.50
C GLY A 395 3.49 3.16 6.02
N GLY A 396 3.11 1.99 6.55
CA GLY A 396 3.98 0.83 6.66
C GLY A 396 3.46 -0.28 5.74
N ILE A 397 4.21 -1.35 5.53
CA ILE A 397 3.84 -2.41 4.55
C ILE A 397 2.62 -3.26 4.95
N THR A 398 2.14 -3.12 6.18
CA THR A 398 0.92 -3.76 6.69
C THR A 398 0.10 -2.80 7.54
N LEU A 399 -1.15 -3.19 7.84
CA LEU A 399 -2.02 -2.51 8.80
C LEU A 399 -1.32 -2.30 10.15
N THR A 400 -0.69 -3.34 10.69
CA THR A 400 -0.01 -3.29 12.00
C THR A 400 1.21 -2.38 11.95
N ASP A 401 2.04 -2.50 10.91
CA ASP A 401 3.25 -1.68 10.78
C ASP A 401 2.89 -0.19 10.63
N SER A 402 1.84 0.10 9.86
CA SER A 402 1.34 1.46 9.66
C SER A 402 0.80 2.11 10.93
N LEU A 403 0.16 1.34 11.80
CA LEU A 403 -0.42 1.81 13.07
C LEU A 403 0.57 1.74 14.24
N GLY A 404 1.84 1.40 13.98
CA GLY A 404 2.88 1.34 14.99
C GLY A 404 3.11 2.69 15.71
N SER A 405 3.66 2.62 16.91
CA SER A 405 3.91 3.79 17.77
C SER A 405 4.81 4.85 17.14
N TRP A 406 5.65 4.48 16.18
CA TRP A 406 6.48 5.40 15.40
C TRP A 406 5.62 6.41 14.60
N ALA A 407 4.44 5.99 14.12
CA ALA A 407 3.53 6.83 13.36
C ALA A 407 2.48 7.48 14.27
N THR A 408 1.81 6.68 15.10
CA THR A 408 0.73 7.14 15.98
C THR A 408 1.21 8.00 17.14
N GLY A 409 2.44 7.78 17.63
CA GLY A 409 3.06 8.54 18.70
C GLY A 409 3.79 9.82 18.26
N CYS A 410 4.01 10.02 16.96
CA CYS A 410 4.79 11.16 16.47
C CYS A 410 3.94 12.43 16.38
N ALA A 411 4.24 13.47 17.18
CA ALA A 411 3.50 14.73 17.15
C ALA A 411 3.60 15.50 15.80
N SER A 412 4.62 15.20 15.00
CA SER A 412 4.85 15.87 13.71
C SER A 412 4.03 15.27 12.56
N PHE A 413 3.39 14.11 12.71
CA PHE A 413 2.44 13.61 11.73
C PHE A 413 1.03 14.16 11.99
N ASP A 414 0.45 14.78 10.97
CA ASP A 414 -0.97 15.18 10.97
C ASP A 414 -1.85 14.05 10.45
N ILE A 415 -1.29 13.22 9.56
CA ILE A 415 -1.93 12.04 8.98
C ILE A 415 -1.14 10.77 9.36
N VAL A 416 -1.83 9.77 9.90
CA VAL A 416 -1.35 8.39 9.95
C VAL A 416 -1.91 7.67 8.72
N SER A 417 -1.07 7.49 7.71
CA SER A 417 -1.40 6.72 6.53
C SER A 417 -1.24 5.23 6.82
N VAL A 418 -2.21 4.43 6.40
CA VAL A 418 -2.21 2.98 6.53
C VAL A 418 -2.20 2.34 5.17
N HIS A 419 -1.26 1.42 4.95
CA HIS A 419 -1.27 0.57 3.76
C HIS A 419 -1.62 -0.87 4.14
N ASP A 420 -2.44 -1.52 3.32
CA ASP A 420 -2.73 -2.94 3.48
C ASP A 420 -3.21 -3.59 2.18
N TYR A 421 -2.68 -4.76 1.90
CA TYR A 421 -2.99 -5.61 0.74
C TYR A 421 -3.50 -7.01 1.12
N GLY A 422 -3.58 -7.31 2.43
CA GLY A 422 -3.72 -8.68 2.93
C GLY A 422 -4.90 -8.96 3.84
N THR A 423 -5.65 -7.95 4.32
CA THR A 423 -6.73 -8.18 5.30
C THR A 423 -8.13 -8.11 4.69
N SER A 424 -9.16 -8.44 5.49
CA SER A 424 -10.55 -8.30 5.07
C SER A 424 -11.03 -6.87 5.23
N ALA A 425 -11.89 -6.40 4.32
CA ALA A 425 -12.48 -5.06 4.33
C ALA A 425 -13.00 -4.61 5.72
N SER A 426 -13.75 -5.49 6.39
CA SER A 426 -14.31 -5.22 7.71
C SER A 426 -13.24 -5.09 8.78
N SER A 427 -12.23 -5.98 8.78
CA SER A 427 -11.13 -5.94 9.75
C SER A 427 -10.33 -4.65 9.60
N THR A 428 -9.96 -4.29 8.37
CA THR A 428 -9.21 -3.06 8.09
C THR A 428 -9.99 -1.82 8.54
N ALA A 429 -11.25 -1.69 8.10
CA ALA A 429 -12.06 -0.52 8.40
C ALA A 429 -12.34 -0.36 9.90
N ASN A 430 -12.51 -1.47 10.63
CA ASN A 430 -12.65 -1.44 12.09
C ASN A 430 -11.36 -0.97 12.78
N ALA A 431 -10.19 -1.46 12.35
CA ALA A 431 -8.90 -1.06 12.92
C ALA A 431 -8.61 0.42 12.67
N LEU A 432 -8.88 0.90 11.45
CA LEU A 432 -8.77 2.33 11.10
C LEU A 432 -9.69 3.19 11.97
N ALA A 433 -10.96 2.82 12.13
CA ALA A 433 -11.90 3.54 12.99
C ALA A 433 -11.48 3.54 14.47
N ALA A 434 -10.95 2.42 14.98
CA ALA A 434 -10.40 2.35 16.32
C ALA A 434 -9.22 3.31 16.49
N ALA A 435 -8.28 3.31 15.54
CA ALA A 435 -7.14 4.24 15.56
C ALA A 435 -7.55 5.71 15.47
N GLN A 436 -8.62 6.06 14.72
CA GLN A 436 -9.19 7.41 14.71
C GLN A 436 -9.70 7.83 16.09
N ASN A 437 -10.38 6.92 16.80
CA ASN A 437 -10.89 7.17 18.15
C ASN A 437 -9.77 7.29 19.19
N ASP A 438 -8.71 6.49 19.06
CA ASP A 438 -7.57 6.51 19.97
C ASP A 438 -6.65 7.73 19.74
N HIS A 439 -6.71 8.33 18.54
CA HIS A 439 -5.88 9.45 18.15
C HIS A 439 -6.70 10.61 17.53
N PRO A 440 -7.61 11.24 18.29
CA PRO A 440 -8.56 12.24 17.75
C PRO A 440 -7.89 13.52 17.22
N GLY A 441 -6.62 13.76 17.56
CA GLY A 441 -5.82 14.87 17.01
C GLY A 441 -5.14 14.55 15.67
N LYS A 442 -5.33 13.34 15.13
CA LYS A 442 -4.70 12.86 13.89
C LYS A 442 -5.77 12.41 12.91
N LYS A 443 -5.51 12.62 11.62
CA LYS A 443 -6.28 11.98 10.55
C LYS A 443 -5.71 10.58 10.34
N VAL A 444 -6.50 9.53 10.54
CA VAL A 444 -6.11 8.17 10.15
C VAL A 444 -6.83 7.81 8.85
N ILE A 445 -6.07 7.41 7.83
CA ILE A 445 -6.58 7.12 6.48
C ILE A 445 -6.07 5.76 5.99
N MET A 446 -6.82 5.12 5.09
CA MET A 446 -6.30 4.02 4.27
C MET A 446 -5.55 4.62 3.07
N GLY A 447 -4.27 4.94 3.23
CA GLY A 447 -3.49 5.65 2.22
C GLY A 447 -3.09 4.80 1.01
N GLU A 448 -3.11 3.48 1.14
CA GLU A 448 -2.83 2.58 0.01
C GLU A 448 -3.48 1.21 0.22
N TRP A 449 -4.16 0.71 -0.81
CA TRP A 449 -4.71 -0.65 -0.83
C TRP A 449 -5.03 -1.06 -2.26
N GLY A 450 -4.82 -2.33 -2.58
CA GLY A 450 -5.04 -2.85 -3.93
C GLY A 450 -5.51 -4.30 -3.90
N ILE A 451 -6.27 -4.69 -4.92
CA ILE A 451 -6.78 -6.05 -5.06
C ILE A 451 -6.56 -6.53 -6.49
N ALA A 452 -6.05 -7.75 -6.65
CA ALA A 452 -5.93 -8.44 -7.93
C ALA A 452 -6.86 -9.65 -8.00
N GLY A 453 -6.90 -10.32 -9.14
CA GLY A 453 -7.64 -11.57 -9.34
C GLY A 453 -9.07 -11.38 -9.86
N VAL A 454 -9.71 -12.52 -10.20
CA VAL A 454 -11.01 -12.55 -10.89
C VAL A 454 -12.16 -11.93 -10.10
N ASN A 455 -12.03 -11.82 -8.77
CA ASN A 455 -13.02 -11.24 -7.88
C ASN A 455 -12.71 -9.78 -7.50
N LYS A 456 -11.74 -9.14 -8.17
CA LYS A 456 -11.26 -7.78 -7.88
C LYS A 456 -12.39 -6.77 -7.64
N ALA A 457 -13.34 -6.66 -8.57
CA ALA A 457 -14.47 -5.75 -8.45
C ALA A 457 -15.34 -6.02 -7.21
N ALA A 458 -15.62 -7.30 -6.92
CA ALA A 458 -16.44 -7.68 -5.77
C ALA A 458 -15.77 -7.33 -4.44
N ILE A 459 -14.46 -7.54 -4.34
CA ILE A 459 -13.69 -7.24 -3.12
C ILE A 459 -13.54 -5.71 -2.97
N ILE A 460 -13.24 -4.98 -4.04
CA ILE A 460 -13.20 -3.51 -4.03
C ILE A 460 -14.51 -2.92 -3.49
N SER A 461 -15.65 -3.41 -3.96
CA SER A 461 -16.97 -2.98 -3.49
C SER A 461 -17.16 -3.18 -1.97
N GLN A 462 -16.62 -4.29 -1.42
CA GLN A 462 -16.65 -4.56 0.03
C GLN A 462 -15.79 -3.55 0.81
N PHE A 463 -14.58 -3.25 0.34
CA PHE A 463 -13.70 -2.25 0.96
C PHE A 463 -14.31 -0.84 0.93
N VAL A 464 -14.79 -0.40 -0.23
CA VAL A 464 -15.47 0.91 -0.39
C VAL A 464 -16.65 1.03 0.56
N SER A 465 -17.48 -0.02 0.65
CA SER A 465 -18.64 -0.06 1.55
C SER A 465 -18.22 0.00 3.03
N ALA A 466 -17.18 -0.76 3.41
CA ALA A 466 -16.67 -0.79 4.78
C ALA A 466 -16.07 0.56 5.20
N PHE A 467 -15.25 1.20 4.35
CA PHE A 467 -14.68 2.51 4.65
C PHE A 467 -15.75 3.60 4.73
N LYS A 468 -16.74 3.58 3.82
CA LYS A 468 -17.87 4.51 3.87
C LYS A 468 -18.66 4.35 5.18
N ALA A 469 -18.95 3.12 5.59
CA ALA A 469 -19.68 2.84 6.82
C ALA A 469 -18.93 3.29 8.09
N LYS A 470 -17.59 3.39 8.01
CA LYS A 470 -16.73 3.81 9.11
C LYS A 470 -16.28 5.27 9.03
N GLY A 471 -16.64 6.00 7.98
CA GLY A 471 -16.18 7.37 7.78
C GLY A 471 -14.66 7.46 7.62
N VAL A 472 -14.04 6.48 6.97
CA VAL A 472 -12.59 6.44 6.76
C VAL A 472 -12.27 7.00 5.38
N SER A 473 -11.33 7.94 5.31
CA SER A 473 -10.78 8.40 4.02
C SER A 473 -9.82 7.36 3.47
N TRP A 474 -9.79 7.21 2.14
CA TRP A 474 -8.99 6.15 1.52
C TRP A 474 -8.44 6.53 0.14
N SER A 475 -7.36 5.87 -0.27
CA SER A 475 -6.73 5.99 -1.59
C SER A 475 -6.40 4.61 -2.17
N TYR A 476 -6.96 4.30 -3.34
CA TYR A 476 -6.78 2.99 -4.01
C TYR A 476 -5.48 2.93 -4.83
N TRP A 477 -4.75 1.83 -4.73
CA TRP A 477 -3.58 1.50 -5.56
C TRP A 477 -3.95 0.56 -6.70
N GLU A 478 -3.76 0.92 -7.96
CA GLU A 478 -3.51 2.28 -8.46
C GLU A 478 -4.29 2.54 -9.76
N ILE A 479 -4.47 3.81 -10.14
CA ILE A 479 -5.09 4.17 -11.42
C ILE A 479 -4.00 4.36 -12.49
N THR A 480 -4.15 3.66 -13.61
CA THR A 480 -3.27 3.77 -14.78
C THR A 480 -4.08 3.65 -16.06
N LYS A 481 -3.50 4.07 -17.18
CA LYS A 481 -4.09 3.86 -18.52
C LYS A 481 -3.02 3.20 -19.41
N PRO A 482 -3.24 1.96 -19.88
CA PRO A 482 -4.35 1.07 -19.54
C PRO A 482 -4.29 0.56 -18.09
N GLY A 483 -5.38 -0.02 -17.61
CA GLY A 483 -5.44 -0.79 -16.36
C GLY A 483 -4.97 -2.24 -16.57
N ALA A 484 -4.88 -3.02 -15.49
CA ALA A 484 -4.42 -4.40 -15.52
C ALA A 484 -5.55 -5.44 -15.39
N LYS A 485 -6.82 -5.05 -15.41
CA LYS A 485 -7.96 -5.97 -15.28
C LYS A 485 -7.81 -6.83 -14.03
N ALA A 486 -7.85 -8.16 -14.19
CA ALA A 486 -7.74 -9.12 -13.11
C ALA A 486 -6.29 -9.53 -12.81
N THR A 487 -5.29 -9.13 -13.60
CA THR A 487 -3.92 -9.66 -13.45
C THR A 487 -3.14 -8.96 -12.35
N ASP A 488 -3.41 -7.67 -12.12
CA ASP A 488 -2.73 -6.86 -11.12
C ASP A 488 -3.68 -5.79 -10.53
N PHE A 489 -3.17 -4.95 -9.65
CA PHE A 489 -3.92 -3.95 -8.90
C PHE A 489 -4.40 -2.78 -9.76
N GLU A 490 -3.74 -2.48 -10.87
CA GLU A 490 -4.04 -1.30 -11.69
C GLU A 490 -5.45 -1.34 -12.25
N ILE A 491 -6.17 -0.23 -12.14
CA ILE A 491 -7.51 -0.07 -12.70
C ILE A 491 -7.56 1.03 -13.75
N TRP A 492 -8.47 0.85 -14.71
CA TRP A 492 -8.88 1.88 -15.65
C TRP A 492 -10.40 1.92 -15.81
N THR A 493 -10.92 2.94 -16.50
CA THR A 493 -12.37 3.18 -16.57
C THR A 493 -13.17 2.11 -17.32
N ASP A 494 -12.50 1.26 -18.08
CA ASP A 494 -13.09 0.26 -18.97
C ASP A 494 -13.19 -1.15 -18.35
N GLU A 495 -12.97 -1.30 -17.04
CA GLU A 495 -13.05 -2.58 -16.34
C GLU A 495 -13.98 -2.55 -15.10
N PRO A 496 -14.62 -3.70 -14.74
CA PRO A 496 -15.53 -3.84 -13.58
C PRO A 496 -15.04 -3.24 -12.26
N ALA A 497 -13.73 -3.27 -12.04
CA ALA A 497 -13.10 -2.77 -10.83
C ALA A 497 -13.29 -1.26 -10.66
N TRP A 498 -13.29 -0.48 -11.75
CA TRP A 498 -13.55 0.95 -11.69
C TRP A 498 -15.00 1.27 -11.33
N GLN A 499 -15.97 0.54 -11.89
CA GLN A 499 -17.37 0.74 -11.49
C GLN A 499 -17.55 0.41 -10.01
N ALA A 500 -16.96 -0.69 -9.52
CA ALA A 500 -16.98 -1.02 -8.10
C ALA A 500 -16.32 0.07 -7.22
N LEU A 501 -15.17 0.60 -7.65
CA LEU A 501 -14.46 1.64 -6.89
C LEU A 501 -15.27 2.93 -6.78
N THR A 502 -15.99 3.29 -7.84
CA THR A 502 -16.81 4.51 -7.93
C THR A 502 -18.24 4.33 -7.39
N GLY A 503 -18.57 3.15 -6.85
CA GLY A 503 -19.90 2.83 -6.33
C GLY A 503 -20.98 2.66 -7.41
N GLN A 504 -20.58 2.51 -8.67
CA GLN A 504 -21.46 2.20 -9.80
C GLN A 504 -21.81 0.70 -9.82
N ALA A 505 -22.93 0.36 -10.45
CA ALA A 505 -23.27 -1.04 -10.69
C ALA A 505 -22.24 -1.69 -11.61
N TYR A 506 -21.77 -2.90 -11.25
CA TYR A 506 -20.80 -3.65 -12.03
C TYR A 506 -21.30 -5.09 -12.25
N PHE A 507 -20.88 -5.68 -13.35
CA PHE A 507 -21.13 -7.09 -13.65
C PHE A 507 -19.91 -7.90 -13.26
N THR A 508 -20.08 -8.85 -12.34
CA THR A 508 -19.10 -9.90 -12.12
C THR A 508 -19.36 -10.95 -13.18
N PRO A 509 -18.40 -11.25 -14.09
CA PRO A 509 -18.53 -12.41 -14.96
C PRO A 509 -18.72 -13.62 -14.06
N VAL A 510 -19.89 -14.26 -14.13
CA VAL A 510 -20.08 -15.56 -13.48
C VAL A 510 -19.09 -16.48 -14.18
N ALA A 511 -18.11 -16.99 -13.43
CA ALA A 511 -17.23 -18.03 -13.95
C ALA A 511 -18.11 -19.18 -14.40
N THR A 512 -18.36 -19.27 -15.70
CA THR A 512 -19.02 -20.42 -16.29
C THR A 512 -18.06 -21.57 -16.09
N THR A 513 -18.31 -22.37 -15.06
CA THR A 513 -17.68 -23.67 -14.92
C THR A 513 -18.04 -24.43 -16.18
N ALA A 514 -17.11 -24.51 -17.12
CA ALA A 514 -17.24 -25.38 -18.28
C ALA A 514 -17.60 -26.75 -17.71
N ALA A 515 -18.80 -27.23 -18.01
CA ALA A 515 -19.20 -28.57 -17.66
C ALA A 515 -18.10 -29.51 -18.19
N PRO A 516 -17.58 -30.45 -17.37
CA PRO A 516 -16.56 -31.37 -17.84
C PRO A 516 -17.09 -32.02 -19.11
N ALA A 517 -16.37 -31.84 -20.22
CA ALA A 517 -16.71 -32.43 -21.49
C ALA A 517 -16.84 -33.95 -21.25
N SER A 518 -18.06 -34.46 -21.33
CA SER A 518 -18.31 -35.90 -21.25
C SER A 518 -17.63 -36.52 -22.46
N THR A 519 -16.47 -37.13 -22.24
CA THR A 519 -15.77 -37.90 -23.26
C THR A 519 -16.56 -39.17 -23.53
N THR A 520 -17.55 -39.09 -24.41
CA THR A 520 -18.06 -40.26 -25.11
C THR A 520 -16.98 -40.75 -26.05
N ARG A 521 -16.29 -41.80 -25.61
CA ARG A 521 -15.35 -42.59 -26.41
C ARG A 521 -16.10 -43.23 -27.57
N ALA A 522 -16.15 -42.55 -28.71
CA ALA A 522 -16.60 -43.14 -29.96
C ALA A 522 -15.47 -44.00 -30.54
N LEU A 523 -15.60 -45.31 -30.37
CA LEU A 523 -14.93 -46.31 -31.20
C LEU A 523 -15.47 -46.19 -32.63
N SER A 524 -14.62 -45.79 -33.58
CA SER A 524 -14.79 -46.21 -34.97
C SER A 524 -13.40 -46.38 -35.59
N GLY A 525 -13.13 -47.61 -36.01
CA GLY A 525 -11.99 -47.94 -36.86
C GLY A 525 -12.26 -47.52 -38.29
N GLY A 526 -11.19 -47.28 -39.04
CA GLY A 526 -11.23 -46.96 -40.46
C GLY A 526 -9.83 -46.77 -40.98
N ALA A 527 -9.41 -47.73 -41.78
CA ALA A 527 -8.09 -47.89 -42.35
C ALA A 527 -7.75 -46.84 -43.44
N GLU A 528 -6.45 -46.63 -43.63
CA GLU A 528 -5.74 -46.44 -44.90
C GLU A 528 -6.23 -45.38 -45.92
N HIS A 529 -5.40 -44.36 -46.17
CA HIS A 529 -4.64 -44.20 -47.44
C HIS A 529 -3.88 -42.86 -47.44
N SER A 530 -2.56 -42.93 -47.56
CA SER A 530 -1.73 -41.82 -48.09
C SER A 530 -1.75 -41.88 -49.61
N PRO A 531 -1.65 -40.73 -50.30
CA PRO A 531 -0.41 -40.51 -51.02
C PRO A 531 0.12 -39.08 -50.99
N SER A 532 1.44 -39.01 -51.08
CA SER A 532 2.26 -37.82 -51.33
C SER A 532 1.98 -37.19 -52.69
N TYR A 533 1.99 -35.85 -52.78
CA TYR A 533 2.54 -35.15 -53.94
C TYR A 533 3.14 -33.78 -53.57
N LYS A 534 4.45 -33.71 -53.82
CA LYS A 534 5.30 -32.65 -54.39
C LYS A 534 5.04 -31.15 -54.12
N ALA A 535 6.16 -30.51 -53.80
CA ALA A 535 6.46 -29.09 -53.85
C ALA A 535 6.26 -28.44 -55.24
N SER A 536 5.96 -27.14 -55.25
CA SER A 536 6.63 -26.19 -56.15
C SER A 536 6.55 -24.76 -55.62
N ALA A 537 7.56 -23.98 -55.97
CA ALA A 537 7.88 -22.66 -55.48
C ALA A 537 7.18 -21.52 -56.26
N SER A 538 7.30 -20.31 -55.69
CA SER A 538 7.35 -19.02 -56.37
C SER A 538 6.05 -18.45 -56.97
N SER A 539 5.59 -17.32 -56.45
CA SER A 539 5.90 -16.00 -57.05
C SER A 539 5.11 -14.87 -56.38
N SER A 540 5.76 -13.71 -56.39
CA SER A 540 5.31 -12.37 -56.02
C SER A 540 4.08 -11.87 -56.78
N SER A 541 3.22 -11.10 -56.11
CA SER A 541 2.74 -9.82 -56.66
C SER A 541 2.03 -8.97 -55.61
N LYS A 542 2.49 -7.72 -55.52
CA LYS A 542 1.82 -6.57 -54.90
C LYS A 542 0.43 -6.36 -55.52
N SER A 543 -0.55 -5.97 -54.70
CA SER A 543 -1.55 -4.97 -55.10
C SER A 543 -2.26 -4.40 -53.88
N SER A 544 -2.01 -3.11 -53.66
CA SER A 544 -2.81 -2.17 -52.89
C SER A 544 -4.20 -1.96 -53.51
N ALA A 545 -5.25 -1.95 -52.69
CA ALA A 545 -6.47 -1.23 -53.01
C ALA A 545 -7.18 -0.80 -51.72
N ALA A 546 -7.34 0.50 -51.58
CA ALA A 546 -8.08 1.17 -50.52
C ALA A 546 -9.59 1.06 -50.79
N SER A 547 -10.35 0.71 -49.77
CA SER A 547 -11.82 0.68 -49.82
C SER A 547 -12.37 1.80 -48.92
N LYS A 548 -12.94 2.82 -49.55
CA LYS A 548 -13.79 3.84 -48.90
C LYS A 548 -15.10 3.18 -48.47
N SER A 549 -15.50 3.30 -47.20
CA SER A 549 -16.86 3.00 -46.77
C SER A 549 -17.69 4.27 -46.74
N VAL A 550 -18.83 4.21 -47.43
CA VAL A 550 -19.89 5.22 -47.46
C VAL A 550 -20.93 4.79 -46.44
N TRP A 551 -21.37 5.74 -45.61
CA TRP A 551 -22.43 5.61 -44.62
C TRP A 551 -23.78 5.40 -45.30
N HIS A 552 -24.57 4.46 -44.81
CA HIS A 552 -26.01 4.42 -45.03
C HIS A 552 -26.75 4.36 -43.69
N ASP A 553 -27.56 5.39 -43.50
CA ASP A 553 -28.55 5.59 -42.46
C ASP A 553 -29.84 4.83 -42.81
N SER A 554 -30.46 4.16 -41.83
CA SER A 554 -31.84 3.66 -41.88
C SER A 554 -32.30 3.16 -40.51
N SER A 555 -33.20 3.93 -39.88
CA SER A 555 -34.20 3.41 -38.91
C SER A 555 -35.36 2.76 -39.69
N PRO A 556 -36.16 1.83 -39.10
CA PRO A 556 -37.36 2.25 -38.35
C PRO A 556 -37.88 1.31 -37.21
N SER A 557 -38.58 1.97 -36.28
CA SER A 557 -39.82 1.64 -35.53
C SER A 557 -40.16 0.27 -34.89
N SER A 558 -40.52 0.39 -33.60
CA SER A 558 -41.75 -0.06 -32.89
C SER A 558 -41.94 -1.49 -32.35
N SER A 559 -41.94 -1.53 -31.00
CA SER A 559 -42.90 -2.15 -30.05
C SER A 559 -43.17 -3.65 -30.02
N THR A 560 -42.81 -4.29 -28.89
CA THR A 560 -43.70 -5.23 -28.18
C THR A 560 -43.34 -5.26 -26.69
N THR A 561 -44.34 -5.02 -25.83
CA THR A 561 -44.21 -4.97 -24.38
C THR A 561 -44.55 -6.35 -23.80
N THR A 562 -43.58 -7.05 -23.20
CA THR A 562 -43.80 -8.23 -22.36
C THR A 562 -43.33 -7.94 -20.95
N THR A 563 -44.29 -7.90 -20.04
CA THR A 563 -44.10 -7.71 -18.60
C THR A 563 -43.42 -8.96 -18.01
N SER A 564 -42.11 -8.91 -17.77
CA SER A 564 -41.40 -9.95 -17.01
C SER A 564 -41.28 -9.54 -15.53
N THR A 565 -42.02 -10.22 -14.68
CA THR A 565 -41.87 -10.18 -13.22
C THR A 565 -40.46 -10.61 -12.84
N PRO A 566 -39.72 -9.89 -11.97
CA PRO A 566 -38.30 -10.13 -11.83
C PRO A 566 -37.99 -11.28 -10.85
N GLN A 567 -37.16 -12.20 -11.33
CA GLN A 567 -36.73 -13.47 -10.72
C GLN A 567 -35.73 -13.31 -9.54
N TRP A 568 -35.73 -12.16 -8.85
CA TRP A 568 -34.74 -11.78 -7.83
C TRP A 568 -34.70 -12.67 -6.58
N HIS A 569 -35.81 -13.31 -6.20
CA HIS A 569 -35.88 -14.15 -4.99
C HIS A 569 -35.21 -15.53 -5.14
N ALA A 570 -35.08 -16.06 -6.36
CA ALA A 570 -34.46 -17.36 -6.60
C ALA A 570 -32.91 -17.29 -6.56
N ALA A 571 -32.34 -16.18 -7.05
CA ALA A 571 -30.88 -15.98 -7.07
C ALA A 571 -30.31 -15.70 -5.66
N THR A 572 -31.03 -14.93 -4.84
CA THR A 572 -30.63 -14.62 -3.45
C THR A 572 -30.70 -15.83 -2.52
N SER A 573 -31.66 -16.73 -2.70
CA SER A 573 -31.79 -17.95 -1.91
C SER A 573 -30.72 -18.99 -2.26
N SER A 574 -30.38 -19.13 -3.54
CA SER A 574 -29.30 -20.02 -3.98
C SER A 574 -27.92 -19.54 -3.51
N PHE A 575 -27.67 -18.22 -3.56
CA PHE A 575 -26.44 -17.62 -3.01
C PHE A 575 -26.33 -17.82 -1.49
N SER A 576 -27.42 -17.61 -0.75
CA SER A 576 -27.46 -17.83 0.70
C SER A 576 -27.15 -19.29 1.08
N SER A 577 -27.67 -20.26 0.30
CA SER A 577 -27.39 -21.69 0.52
C SER A 577 -25.92 -22.06 0.25
N TYR A 578 -25.29 -21.40 -0.73
CA TYR A 578 -23.88 -21.60 -1.06
C TYR A 578 -22.96 -21.04 0.02
N VAL A 579 -23.27 -19.84 0.54
CA VAL A 579 -22.55 -19.21 1.65
C VAL A 579 -22.66 -20.07 2.92
N ALA A 580 -23.83 -20.63 3.21
CA ALA A 580 -24.03 -21.53 4.36
C ALA A 580 -23.18 -22.83 4.23
N LYS A 581 -23.12 -23.43 3.05
CA LYS A 581 -22.29 -24.63 2.80
C LYS A 581 -20.79 -24.34 2.92
N ALA A 582 -20.34 -23.20 2.38
CA ALA A 582 -18.94 -22.78 2.48
C ALA A 582 -18.54 -22.49 3.94
N SER A 583 -19.43 -21.85 4.72
CA SER A 583 -19.21 -21.60 6.15
C SER A 583 -19.13 -22.89 6.97
N SER A 584 -19.98 -23.88 6.66
CA SER A 584 -19.95 -25.20 7.30
C SER A 584 -18.64 -25.95 7.01
N ALA A 585 -18.19 -25.97 5.75
CA ALA A 585 -16.93 -26.61 5.36
C ALA A 585 -15.71 -25.95 6.01
N ALA A 586 -15.68 -24.62 6.10
CA ALA A 586 -14.60 -23.89 6.78
C ALA A 586 -14.56 -24.19 8.29
N SER A 587 -15.73 -24.28 8.92
CA SER A 587 -15.84 -24.64 10.34
C SER A 587 -15.35 -26.07 10.61
N GLN A 588 -15.65 -27.01 9.72
CA GLN A 588 -15.14 -28.39 9.81
C GLN A 588 -13.62 -28.45 9.62
N GLY A 589 -13.07 -27.71 8.67
CA GLY A 589 -11.61 -27.62 8.45
C GLY A 589 -10.88 -27.02 9.66
N ALA A 590 -11.43 -25.98 10.30
CA ALA A 590 -10.87 -25.39 11.50
C ALA A 590 -10.87 -26.38 12.69
N GLN A 591 -11.92 -27.19 12.85
CA GLN A 591 -11.99 -28.21 13.90
C GLN A 591 -11.00 -29.36 13.63
N GLN A 592 -10.81 -29.77 12.38
CA GLN A 592 -9.79 -30.76 12.00
C GLN A 592 -8.36 -30.25 12.23
N ALA A 593 -8.07 -28.99 11.88
CA ALA A 593 -6.76 -28.40 12.16
C ALA A 593 -6.47 -28.34 13.67
N LYS A 594 -7.49 -27.99 14.47
CA LYS A 594 -7.39 -27.94 15.94
C LYS A 594 -7.18 -29.33 16.55
N SER A 595 -7.80 -30.38 16.02
CA SER A 595 -7.59 -31.75 16.50
C SER A 595 -6.19 -32.27 16.16
N VAL A 596 -5.71 -32.04 14.93
CA VAL A 596 -4.35 -32.40 14.51
C VAL A 596 -3.30 -31.67 15.34
N TRP A 597 -3.49 -30.36 15.59
CA TRP A 597 -2.58 -29.60 16.44
C TRP A 597 -2.54 -30.15 17.87
N LYS A 598 -3.70 -30.44 18.45
CA LYS A 598 -3.79 -31.02 19.80
C LYS A 598 -3.05 -32.36 19.87
N GLU A 599 -3.22 -33.21 18.86
CA GLU A 599 -2.51 -34.50 18.77
C GLU A 599 -0.99 -34.32 18.69
N GLN A 600 -0.51 -33.42 17.83
CA GLN A 600 0.93 -33.15 17.69
C GLN A 600 1.53 -32.56 18.98
N THR A 601 0.82 -31.65 19.64
CA THR A 601 1.27 -31.06 20.91
C THR A 601 1.38 -32.12 22.01
N SER A 602 0.43 -33.07 22.07
CA SER A 602 0.49 -34.19 23.00
C SER A 602 1.66 -35.14 22.70
N LYS A 603 1.99 -35.40 21.43
CA LYS A 603 3.17 -36.21 21.04
C LYS A 603 4.48 -35.56 21.49
N VAL A 604 4.61 -34.25 21.30
CA VAL A 604 5.80 -33.49 21.74
C VAL A 604 5.93 -33.52 23.27
N ALA A 605 4.84 -33.32 24.00
CA ALA A 605 4.84 -33.38 25.47
C ALA A 605 5.23 -34.79 26.00
N ALA A 606 4.74 -35.84 25.35
CA ALA A 606 5.10 -37.22 25.70
C ALA A 606 6.58 -37.53 25.40
N ALA A 607 7.11 -37.05 24.27
CA ALA A 607 8.53 -37.18 23.93
C ALA A 607 9.43 -36.45 24.93
N ALA A 608 9.07 -35.23 25.33
CA ALA A 608 9.80 -34.45 26.33
C ALA A 608 9.79 -35.14 27.71
N SER A 609 8.65 -35.70 28.12
CA SER A 609 8.54 -36.45 29.38
C SER A 609 9.37 -37.74 29.36
N SER A 610 9.44 -38.41 28.20
CA SER A 610 10.25 -39.62 28.03
C SER A 610 11.75 -39.34 28.03
N ALA A 611 12.16 -38.17 27.52
CA ALA A 611 13.56 -37.72 27.59
C ALA A 611 13.97 -37.40 29.03
N ALA A 612 13.15 -36.65 29.76
CA ALA A 612 13.40 -36.30 31.17
C ALA A 612 13.44 -37.54 32.10
N ALA A 613 12.68 -38.59 31.79
CA ALA A 613 12.70 -39.84 32.56
C ALA A 613 14.00 -40.64 32.34
N LYS A 614 14.63 -40.55 31.16
CA LYS A 614 15.90 -41.23 30.87
C LYS A 614 17.08 -40.59 31.60
N ASP A 615 17.10 -39.26 31.69
CA ASP A 615 18.16 -38.52 32.40
C ASP A 615 18.16 -38.74 33.92
N ASN A 616 17.03 -39.17 34.51
CA ASN A 616 16.94 -39.51 35.94
C ASN A 616 17.25 -40.98 36.25
N SER A 617 17.62 -41.79 35.24
CA SER A 617 17.94 -43.22 35.38
C SER A 617 19.42 -43.58 35.17
N SER A 618 20.25 -42.56 35.02
CA SER A 618 21.72 -42.59 34.92
C SER A 618 22.32 -41.75 36.03
#